data_AF-A0A7H4PJD3-F1
#
_entry.id   AF-A0A7H4PJD3-F1
#
_cell.length_a   1.000
_cell.length_b   1.000
_cell.length_c   1.000
_cell.angle_alpha   90.00
_cell.angle_beta   90.00
_cell.angle_gamma   90.00
#
_symmetry.space_group_name_H-M   'P 1'
#
loop_
_entity.id
_entity.type
_entity.pdbx_description
1 polymer ?
#
loop_
_entity_poly.entity_id
_entity_poly.type
_entity_poly.pdbx_seq_one_letter_code
_entity_poly.pdbx_strand_id
1 'polypeptide(L)'
;MSWTRREIVAGLRQRTVKGEIQAVLCGSAFKNKGVQRMLDAVVELMPSPLDIPAIQGVDEKGRPAERHPGDDEPFSALAFKLMTDPYVGQLTFIRVYSGTLKKGDAVWNPVKGKKEAHRTHRADAGQRSP
;
A
#
# COMPACT_ATOMS: atom_id res chain seq x y z
N MET A 1 -1.95 -22.86 -32.69
CA MET A 1 -1.29 -21.93 -31.76
C MET A 1 -1.98 -22.06 -30.40
N SER A 2 -1.30 -22.61 -29.38
CA SER A 2 -1.86 -22.74 -28.02
C SER A 2 -1.19 -21.75 -27.08
N TRP A 3 -1.99 -20.94 -26.38
CA TRP A 3 -1.50 -20.02 -25.35
C TRP A 3 -1.00 -20.80 -24.13
N THR A 4 0.11 -20.34 -23.54
CA THR A 4 0.62 -20.84 -22.27
C THR A 4 -0.19 -20.27 -21.10
N ARG A 5 -0.18 -20.98 -19.96
CA ARG A 5 -0.81 -20.48 -18.72
C ARG A 5 -0.32 -19.07 -18.35
N ARG A 6 0.98 -18.79 -18.51
CA ARG A 6 1.57 -17.49 -18.16
C ARG A 6 1.03 -16.36 -19.03
N GLU A 7 0.87 -16.60 -20.33
CA GLU A 7 0.31 -15.61 -21.26
C GLU A 7 -1.16 -15.30 -20.93
N ILE A 8 -1.94 -16.33 -20.59
CA ILE A 8 -3.34 -16.16 -20.18
C ILE A 8 -3.41 -15.31 -18.90
N VAL A 9 -2.62 -15.65 -17.87
CA VAL A 9 -2.61 -14.91 -16.60
C VAL A 9 -2.14 -13.46 -16.80
N ALA A 10 -1.11 -13.24 -17.63
CA ALA A 10 -0.62 -11.89 -17.93
C ALA A 10 -1.69 -11.05 -18.64
N GLY A 11 -2.42 -11.62 -19.60
CA GLY A 11 -3.54 -10.94 -20.26
C GLY A 11 -4.69 -10.61 -19.32
N LEU A 12 -5.02 -11.54 -18.40
CA LEU A 12 -6.01 -11.29 -17.34
C LEU A 12 -5.57 -10.16 -16.41
N ARG A 13 -4.34 -10.21 -15.89
CA ARG A 13 -3.78 -9.17 -15.01
C ARG A 13 -3.84 -7.80 -15.68
N GLN A 14 -3.42 -7.68 -16.94
CA GLN A 14 -3.43 -6.40 -17.66
C GLN A 14 -4.82 -5.77 -17.69
N ARG A 15 -5.86 -6.56 -17.99
CA ARG A 15 -7.24 -6.08 -18.03
C ARG A 15 -7.81 -5.83 -16.63
N THR A 16 -7.44 -6.63 -15.63
CA THR A 16 -7.83 -6.42 -14.23
C THR A 16 -7.26 -5.13 -13.67
N VAL A 17 -5.98 -4.84 -13.90
CA VAL A 17 -5.33 -3.60 -13.45
C VAL A 17 -5.95 -2.36 -14.11
N LYS A 18 -6.36 -2.46 -15.37
CA LYS A 18 -7.09 -1.40 -16.08
C LYS A 18 -8.55 -1.24 -15.63
N GLY A 19 -9.08 -2.16 -14.83
CA GLY A 19 -10.49 -2.17 -14.41
C GLY A 19 -11.47 -2.59 -15.51
N GLU A 20 -11.00 -3.20 -16.61
CA GLU A 20 -11.84 -3.65 -17.73
C GLU A 20 -12.56 -4.97 -17.41
N ILE A 21 -11.96 -5.80 -16.55
CA ILE A 21 -12.53 -7.09 -16.12
C ILE A 21 -12.39 -7.25 -14.61
N GLN A 22 -13.30 -8.01 -14.01
CA GLN A 22 -13.24 -8.42 -12.61
C GLN A 22 -13.14 -9.94 -12.52
N ALA A 23 -12.02 -10.43 -11.97
CA ALA A 23 -11.81 -11.86 -11.79
C ALA A 23 -12.63 -12.36 -10.59
N VAL A 24 -13.60 -13.24 -10.85
CA VAL A 24 -14.44 -13.84 -9.80
C VAL A 24 -13.88 -15.20 -9.41
N LEU A 25 -13.69 -15.39 -8.10
CA LEU A 25 -13.24 -16.65 -7.51
C LEU A 25 -14.32 -17.19 -6.58
N CYS A 26 -14.50 -18.50 -6.54
CA CYS A 26 -15.46 -19.16 -5.65
C CYS A 26 -14.72 -19.93 -4.55
N GLY A 27 -15.24 -19.85 -3.33
CA GLY A 27 -14.68 -20.53 -2.18
C GLY A 27 -15.59 -20.45 -0.96
N SER A 28 -15.20 -21.14 0.11
CA SER A 28 -15.86 -21.06 1.41
C SER A 28 -14.80 -20.85 2.48
N ALA A 29 -14.71 -19.61 2.98
CA ALA A 29 -13.78 -19.26 4.06
C ALA A 29 -14.06 -20.11 5.32
N PHE A 30 -15.33 -20.30 5.67
CA PHE A 30 -15.72 -21.11 6.83
C PHE A 30 -15.25 -22.57 6.75
N LYS A 31 -15.30 -23.17 5.56
CA LYS A 31 -14.84 -24.56 5.35
C LYS A 31 -13.35 -24.64 4.97
N ASN A 32 -12.61 -23.54 5.01
CA ASN A 32 -11.21 -23.42 4.56
C ASN A 32 -10.98 -23.92 3.12
N LYS A 33 -11.97 -23.72 2.22
CA LYS A 33 -11.89 -24.14 0.82
C LYS A 33 -11.66 -22.92 -0.07
N GLY A 34 -10.56 -22.94 -0.85
CA GLY A 34 -10.25 -21.89 -1.82
C GLY A 34 -9.46 -20.70 -1.27
N VAL A 35 -9.13 -20.66 0.03
CA VAL A 35 -8.36 -19.56 0.64
C VAL A 35 -6.98 -19.43 0.01
N GLN A 36 -6.24 -20.54 -0.12
CA GLN A 36 -4.91 -20.52 -0.75
C GLN A 36 -4.97 -20.07 -2.21
N ARG A 37 -5.96 -20.55 -2.99
CA ARG A 37 -6.16 -20.15 -4.39
C ARG A 37 -6.52 -18.66 -4.51
N MET A 38 -7.26 -18.12 -3.55
CA MET A 38 -7.56 -16.70 -3.48
C MET A 38 -6.30 -15.88 -3.19
N LEU A 39 -5.43 -16.33 -2.27
CA LEU A 39 -4.14 -15.67 -2.01
C LEU A 39 -3.21 -15.73 -3.23
N ASP A 40 -3.14 -16.86 -3.94
CA ASP A 40 -2.39 -16.98 -5.20
C ASP A 40 -2.90 -15.94 -6.23
N ALA A 41 -4.23 -15.83 -6.39
CA ALA A 41 -4.83 -14.89 -7.31
C ALA A 41 -4.62 -13.42 -6.92
N VAL A 42 -4.51 -13.11 -5.62
CA VAL A 42 -4.13 -11.77 -5.17
C VAL A 42 -2.74 -11.41 -5.71
N VAL A 43 -1.77 -12.31 -5.60
CA VAL A 43 -0.42 -12.08 -6.11
C VAL A 43 -0.42 -11.95 -7.64
N GLU A 44 -1.17 -12.81 -8.34
CA GLU A 44 -1.18 -12.85 -9.79
C GLU A 44 -1.93 -11.67 -10.43
N LEU A 45 -3.05 -11.24 -9.86
CA LEU A 45 -4.00 -10.34 -10.52
C LEU A 45 -4.08 -8.92 -9.93
N MET A 46 -3.70 -8.71 -8.66
CA MET A 46 -3.78 -7.38 -8.05
C MET A 46 -2.60 -6.48 -8.42
N PRO A 47 -2.83 -5.16 -8.56
CA PRO A 47 -1.77 -4.21 -8.89
C PRO A 47 -0.74 -4.11 -7.76
N SER A 48 0.52 -4.04 -8.15
CA SER A 48 1.62 -3.56 -7.30
C SER A 48 1.53 -2.03 -7.16
N PRO A 49 2.08 -1.41 -6.11
CA PRO A 49 2.22 0.05 -6.03
C PRO A 49 2.87 0.68 -7.28
N LEU A 50 3.75 -0.06 -7.96
CA LEU A 50 4.41 0.37 -9.21
C LEU A 50 3.48 0.34 -10.45
N ASP A 51 2.38 -0.41 -10.39
CA ASP A 51 1.40 -0.50 -11.49
C ASP A 51 0.40 0.68 -11.47
N ILE A 52 0.44 1.51 -10.42
CA ILE A 52 -0.49 2.62 -10.19
C ILE A 52 0.22 3.94 -10.56
N PRO A 53 -0.47 4.89 -11.23
CA PRO A 53 0.11 6.19 -11.54
C PRO A 53 0.65 6.93 -10.31
N ALA A 54 1.62 7.81 -10.54
CA ALA A 54 2.18 8.68 -9.51
C ALA A 54 1.08 9.47 -8.80
N ILE A 55 1.25 9.67 -7.49
CA ILE A 55 0.28 10.41 -6.71
C ILE A 55 0.48 11.91 -6.97
N GLN A 56 -0.60 12.58 -7.37
CA GLN A 56 -0.60 14.02 -7.54
C GLN A 56 -0.75 14.74 -6.20
N GLY A 57 -0.05 15.85 -6.07
CA GLY A 57 -0.10 16.75 -4.93
C GLY A 57 0.26 18.19 -5.34
N VAL A 58 0.50 19.02 -4.35
CA VAL A 58 0.92 20.41 -4.53
C VAL A 58 2.20 20.67 -3.76
N ASP A 59 3.11 21.46 -4.35
CA ASP A 59 4.31 21.94 -3.65
C ASP A 59 4.00 23.10 -2.70
N GLU A 60 5.01 23.55 -1.95
CA GLU A 60 4.89 24.68 -1.02
C GLU A 60 4.49 26.00 -1.70
N LYS A 61 4.64 26.10 -3.03
CA LYS A 61 4.29 27.27 -3.84
C LYS A 61 2.93 27.10 -4.53
N GLY A 62 2.18 26.05 -4.21
CA GLY A 62 0.86 25.76 -4.78
C GLY A 62 0.89 25.24 -6.22
N ARG A 63 2.05 24.80 -6.72
CA ARG A 63 2.19 24.24 -8.06
C ARG A 63 1.93 22.74 -8.04
N PRO A 64 1.36 22.17 -9.12
CA PRO A 64 1.21 20.72 -9.24
C PRO A 64 2.55 20.00 -9.09
N ALA A 65 2.57 18.94 -8.28
CA ALA A 65 3.72 18.08 -8.07
C ALA A 65 3.28 16.61 -8.08
N GLU A 66 4.18 15.72 -8.46
CA GLU A 66 3.92 14.28 -8.51
C GLU A 66 4.87 13.54 -7.57
N ARG A 67 4.39 12.44 -6.99
CA ARG A 67 5.16 11.53 -6.16
C ARG A 67 5.18 10.16 -6.79
N HIS A 68 6.33 9.81 -7.34
CA HIS A 68 6.56 8.50 -7.92
C HIS A 68 6.77 7.45 -6.83
N PRO A 69 6.22 6.25 -6.99
CA PRO A 69 6.50 5.14 -6.09
C PRO A 69 7.95 4.67 -6.30
N GLY A 70 8.83 5.03 -5.37
CA GLY A 70 10.24 4.63 -5.38
C GLY A 70 10.90 4.87 -4.03
N ASP A 71 11.83 3.99 -3.65
CA ASP A 71 12.50 4.04 -2.35
C ASP A 71 13.53 5.19 -2.25
N ASP A 72 14.08 5.61 -3.39
CA ASP A 72 15.06 6.69 -3.53
C ASP A 72 14.42 8.08 -3.70
N GLU A 73 13.10 8.14 -3.87
CA GLU A 73 12.35 9.39 -3.98
C GLU A 73 12.24 10.11 -2.63
N PRO A 74 12.04 11.45 -2.59
CA PRO A 74 11.84 12.15 -1.34
C PRO A 74 10.64 11.61 -0.56
N PHE A 75 10.79 11.46 0.76
CA PHE A 75 9.76 10.86 1.59
C PHE A 75 8.42 11.61 1.52
N SER A 76 7.35 10.86 1.20
CA SER A 76 5.97 11.35 1.23
C SER A 76 5.05 10.28 1.77
N ALA A 77 4.20 10.64 2.73
CA ALA A 77 3.22 9.74 3.31
C ALA A 77 1.94 10.47 3.71
N LEU A 78 0.83 9.73 3.75
CA LEU A 78 -0.47 10.19 4.22
C LEU A 78 -0.86 9.46 5.51
N ALA A 79 -1.11 10.23 6.56
CA ALA A 79 -1.76 9.73 7.78
C ALA A 79 -3.27 9.61 7.54
N PHE A 80 -3.80 8.40 7.58
CA PHE A 80 -5.22 8.13 7.25
C PHE A 80 -6.06 7.64 8.43
N LYS A 81 -5.41 7.16 9.50
CA LYS A 81 -6.14 6.69 10.69
C LYS A 81 -5.32 6.98 11.95
N LEU A 82 -5.98 7.59 12.94
CA LEU A 82 -5.45 7.78 14.28
C LEU A 82 -6.18 6.82 15.22
N MET A 83 -5.44 6.14 16.08
CA MET A 83 -5.98 5.19 17.03
C MET A 83 -5.20 5.29 18.34
N THR A 84 -5.90 5.29 19.47
CA THR A 84 -5.26 5.21 20.78
C THR A 84 -5.16 3.75 21.20
N ASP A 85 -3.94 3.25 21.37
CA ASP A 85 -3.66 1.94 21.96
C ASP A 85 -3.29 2.11 23.45
N PRO A 86 -3.84 1.28 24.35
CA PRO A 86 -3.61 1.41 25.79
C PRO A 86 -2.16 1.16 26.23
N TYR A 87 -1.33 0.50 25.42
CA TYR A 87 0.06 0.19 25.76
C TYR A 87 1.06 1.13 25.08
N VAL A 88 0.80 1.48 23.81
CA VAL A 88 1.73 2.24 22.96
C VAL A 88 1.34 3.72 22.81
N GLY A 89 0.16 4.12 23.29
CA GLY A 89 -0.36 5.48 23.19
C GLY A 89 -1.01 5.77 21.82
N GLN A 90 -0.83 6.97 21.29
CA GLN A 90 -1.41 7.34 19.99
C GLN A 90 -0.63 6.71 18.84
N LEU A 91 -1.30 5.85 18.07
CA LEU A 91 -0.84 5.28 16.82
C LEU A 91 -1.41 6.06 15.64
N THR A 92 -0.51 6.46 14.73
CA THR A 92 -0.86 7.08 13.45
C THR A 92 -0.55 6.09 12.34
N PHE A 93 -1.58 5.57 11.68
CA PHE A 93 -1.43 4.75 10.49
C PHE A 93 -1.14 5.64 9.30
N ILE A 94 -0.01 5.36 8.66
CA ILE A 94 0.46 6.08 7.49
C ILE A 94 0.52 5.14 6.29
N ARG A 95 0.23 5.69 5.11
CA ARG A 95 0.56 5.07 3.83
C ARG A 95 1.72 5.85 3.21
N VAL A 96 2.84 5.18 3.00
CA VAL A 96 4.00 5.76 2.31
C VAL A 96 3.76 5.68 0.80
N TYR A 97 3.98 6.79 0.11
CA TYR A 97 3.87 6.89 -1.35
C TYR A 97 5.23 6.92 -2.03
N SER A 98 6.22 7.55 -1.41
CA SER A 98 7.57 7.70 -1.93
C SER A 98 8.59 7.75 -0.79
N GLY A 99 9.81 7.31 -1.05
CA GLY A 99 10.89 7.26 -0.08
C GLY A 99 10.73 6.20 0.99
N THR A 100 11.59 6.25 2.00
CA THR A 100 11.59 5.31 3.13
C THR A 100 11.51 6.05 4.45
N LEU A 101 10.84 5.45 5.44
CA LEU A 101 10.78 5.96 6.81
C LEU A 101 11.53 5.00 7.74
N LYS A 102 12.57 5.48 8.41
CA LYS A 102 13.34 4.71 9.37
C LYS A 102 12.88 5.04 10.79
N LYS A 103 13.11 4.08 11.70
CA LYS A 103 12.77 4.25 13.12
C LYS A 103 13.58 5.40 13.71
N GLY A 104 12.89 6.40 14.27
CA GLY A 104 13.52 7.56 14.89
C GLY A 104 13.66 8.78 13.97
N ASP A 105 13.24 8.67 12.70
CA ASP A 105 13.24 9.81 11.79
C ASP A 105 12.26 10.90 12.27
N ALA A 106 12.68 12.15 12.13
CA ALA A 106 11.81 13.31 12.31
C ALA A 106 11.20 13.68 10.96
N VAL A 107 9.87 13.57 10.86
CA VAL A 107 9.11 13.82 9.63
C VAL A 107 8.52 15.22 9.68
N TRP A 108 8.51 15.93 8.55
CA TRP A 108 7.83 17.21 8.43
C TRP A 108 6.33 17.02 8.18
N ASN A 109 5.49 17.66 9.00
CA ASN A 109 4.05 17.71 8.80
C ASN A 109 3.67 19.06 8.16
N PRO A 110 3.36 19.10 6.84
CA PRO A 110 3.06 20.35 6.14
C PRO A 110 1.75 21.00 6.61
N VAL A 111 0.80 20.23 7.13
CA VAL A 111 -0.49 20.76 7.62
C VAL A 111 -0.33 21.52 8.93
N LYS A 112 0.57 21.07 9.81
CA LYS A 112 0.84 21.70 11.10
C LYS A 112 2.05 22.64 11.10
N GLY A 113 2.85 22.62 10.03
CA GLY A 113 4.10 23.37 9.93
C GLY A 113 5.13 22.99 11.00
N LYS A 114 5.18 21.70 11.40
CA LYS A 114 6.06 21.22 12.48
C LYS A 114 6.74 19.91 12.11
N LYS A 115 7.96 19.71 12.63
CA LYS A 115 8.62 18.39 12.62
C LYS A 115 8.04 17.53 13.74
N GLU A 116 7.60 16.34 13.39
CA GLU A 116 7.07 15.34 14.33
C GLU A 116 7.99 14.11 14.30
N ALA A 117 8.51 13.72 15.46
CA ALA A 117 9.29 12.49 15.61
C ALA A 117 8.35 11.34 16.00
N HIS A 118 8.36 10.28 15.21
CA HIS A 118 7.48 9.13 15.42
C HIS A 118 8.30 7.85 15.60
N ARG A 119 7.80 6.95 16.45
CA ARG A 119 8.28 5.57 16.51
C ARG A 119 7.48 4.73 15.52
N THR A 120 8.17 4.01 14.66
CA THR A 120 7.54 3.15 13.66
C THR A 120 7.22 1.79 14.27
N HIS A 121 5.96 1.36 14.17
CA HIS A 121 5.49 0.05 14.59
C HIS A 121 4.88 -0.68 13.39
N ARG A 122 5.19 -1.97 13.24
CA ARG A 122 4.54 -2.86 12.27
C ARG A 122 3.47 -3.67 13.01
N ALA A 123 2.23 -3.61 12.53
CA ALA A 123 1.15 -4.40 13.08
C ALA A 123 1.13 -5.78 12.39
N ASP A 124 1.47 -6.83 13.13
CA ASP A 124 1.45 -8.20 12.63
C ASP A 124 0.27 -8.99 13.24
N ALA A 125 -0.30 -9.91 12.45
CA ALA A 125 -1.38 -10.77 12.92
C ALA A 125 -0.86 -11.70 14.04
N GLY A 126 -1.33 -11.48 15.27
CA GLY A 126 -0.99 -12.32 16.43
C GLY A 126 0.23 -11.88 17.25
N GLN A 127 0.99 -10.87 16.82
CA GLN A 127 2.08 -10.28 17.60
C GLN A 127 1.97 -8.76 17.61
N ARG A 128 1.47 -8.23 18.74
CA ARG A 128 1.71 -6.84 19.11
C ARG A 128 3.14 -6.80 19.66
N SER A 129 4.11 -6.44 18.82
CA SER A 129 5.47 -6.18 19.33
C SER A 129 5.41 -4.95 20.24
N PRO A 130 5.99 -5.01 21.46
CA PRO A 130 6.09 -3.86 22.36
C PRO A 130 6.93 -2.71 21.77
#